data_AF-A0A844ATX0-F1
#
_entry.id   AF-A0A844ATX0-F1
#
_cell.length_a   1.000
_cell.length_b   1.000
_cell.length_c   1.000
_cell.angle_alpha   90.00
_cell.angle_beta   90.00
_cell.angle_gamma   90.00
#
_symmetry.space_group_name_H-M   'P 1'
#
loop_
_entity.id
_entity.type
_entity.pdbx_description
1 polymer ?
#
loop_
_entity_poly.entity_id
_entity_poly.type
_entity_poly.pdbx_seq_one_letter_code
_entity_poly.pdbx_strand_id
1 'polypeptide(L)'
;MRCHTIKMLWAACLWAVGILSPVSAQAGFEACNDTNTAQSVAFVQKAAGAWRVNGWREIAPDSCETLLDGPLQSRFYYLRLRDRDETFLHTSVRFCTSRQDQFQTTGSRDCHQQKARPLEYARIDVGRDTRDATVNLSQFLKTEMNSTSRAIQVNAVFQSCKQDGVRGDKRCCFVGPSQEIIVRSNANTSADVLSRLDSLKSGTPVALEGEVLNDLNTTFELKLTALKSRPSDAAHQMLIALQGSWVSDADENDHFTVAGATRANVYAGIATSNEFFSIGPSCQDYEFDGLALYSWNKDESGGLCYLVEELTEDRLVLQFLSSGRSLAFHRP
;
A
#
# COMPACT_ATOMS: atom_id res chain seq x y z
N MET A 1 3.77 43.48 85.51
CA MET A 1 2.95 42.25 85.56
C MET A 1 2.91 41.65 84.15
N ARG A 2 3.04 40.33 84.04
CA ARG A 2 3.39 39.51 82.85
C ARG A 2 2.58 39.79 81.56
N CYS A 3 3.24 39.71 80.40
CA CYS A 3 2.75 38.99 79.20
C CYS A 3 3.88 38.91 78.13
N HIS A 4 4.64 37.80 78.08
CA HIS A 4 4.60 36.74 77.05
C HIS A 4 5.20 37.12 75.67
N THR A 5 6.35 36.49 75.42
CA THR A 5 7.12 36.37 74.18
C THR A 5 6.31 35.68 73.07
N ILE A 6 6.27 36.27 71.87
CA ILE A 6 5.77 35.61 70.65
C ILE A 6 6.97 35.25 69.76
N LYS A 7 7.11 33.94 69.54
CA LYS A 7 8.10 33.30 68.66
C LYS A 7 7.74 33.53 67.19
N MET A 8 8.75 33.81 66.37
CA MET A 8 8.66 33.75 64.91
C MET A 8 8.30 32.34 64.46
N LEU A 9 7.39 32.24 63.49
CA LEU A 9 7.15 31.04 62.69
C LEU A 9 6.99 31.46 61.24
N TRP A 10 8.03 31.19 60.44
CA TRP A 10 8.00 31.20 58.99
C TRP A 10 7.32 29.91 58.54
N ALA A 11 6.16 29.99 57.89
CA ALA A 11 5.54 28.87 57.22
C ALA A 11 5.72 29.03 55.71
N ALA A 12 6.57 28.19 55.15
CA ALA A 12 6.92 28.15 53.73
C ALA A 12 5.74 27.65 52.88
N CYS A 13 5.51 28.35 51.77
CA CYS A 13 4.56 27.99 50.73
C CYS A 13 5.11 26.80 49.93
N LEU A 14 4.62 25.58 50.19
CA LEU A 14 4.95 24.38 49.42
C LEU A 14 4.13 24.36 48.13
N TRP A 15 4.77 24.72 47.01
CA TRP A 15 4.27 24.49 45.67
C TRP A 15 4.32 22.99 45.36
N ALA A 16 3.17 22.35 45.22
CA ALA A 16 3.06 20.98 44.71
C ALA A 16 3.33 20.98 43.19
N VAL A 17 4.58 20.73 42.81
CA VAL A 17 4.95 20.44 41.42
C VAL A 17 4.56 19.00 41.13
N GLY A 18 3.54 18.80 40.28
CA GLY A 18 3.14 17.48 39.80
C GLY A 18 4.28 16.84 38.99
N ILE A 19 4.73 15.68 39.44
CA ILE A 19 5.71 14.85 38.73
C ILE A 19 4.97 14.16 37.58
N LEU A 20 5.04 14.74 36.39
CA LEU A 20 4.77 14.02 35.15
C LEU A 20 5.98 13.12 34.87
N SER A 21 5.84 11.82 35.13
CA SER A 21 6.86 10.83 34.74
C SER A 21 7.01 10.85 33.22
N PRO A 22 8.23 11.05 32.68
CA PRO A 22 8.46 10.90 31.25
C PRO A 22 8.21 9.44 30.86
N VAL A 23 7.32 9.20 29.91
CA VAL A 23 7.24 7.90 29.23
C VAL A 23 8.55 7.76 28.46
N SER A 24 9.42 6.86 28.91
CA SER A 24 10.62 6.51 28.16
C SER A 24 10.19 6.04 26.77
N ALA A 25 10.62 6.74 25.72
CA ALA A 25 10.48 6.28 24.36
C ALA A 25 11.29 4.98 24.23
N GLN A 26 10.59 3.84 24.25
CA GLN A 26 11.20 2.52 24.09
C GLN A 26 11.59 2.38 22.61
N ALA A 27 12.90 2.37 22.33
CA ALA A 27 13.39 2.08 20.99
C ALA A 27 13.10 0.60 20.67
N GLY A 28 12.36 0.32 19.60
CA GLY A 28 11.93 -1.04 19.27
C GLY A 28 10.84 -1.12 18.21
N PHE A 29 10.49 -2.35 17.83
CA PHE A 29 9.31 -2.60 17.02
C PHE A 29 8.21 -3.19 17.89
N GLU A 30 7.04 -2.54 17.93
CA GLU A 30 5.88 -2.97 18.68
C GLU A 30 4.72 -3.32 17.75
N ALA A 31 3.97 -4.37 18.09
CA ALA A 31 2.71 -4.71 17.44
C ALA A 31 1.57 -4.67 18.46
N CYS A 32 0.55 -3.87 18.17
CA CYS A 32 -0.66 -3.73 18.96
C CYS A 32 -1.80 -4.53 18.34
N ASN A 33 -2.36 -5.46 19.10
CA ASN A 33 -3.54 -6.21 18.71
C ASN A 33 -4.80 -5.41 19.06
N ASP A 34 -5.25 -4.59 18.13
CA ASP A 34 -6.48 -3.81 18.18
C ASP A 34 -7.71 -4.59 17.65
N THR A 35 -7.63 -5.93 17.65
CA THR A 35 -8.75 -6.81 17.29
C THR A 35 -9.36 -7.45 18.52
N ASN A 36 -10.58 -7.96 18.40
CA ASN A 36 -11.32 -8.60 19.50
C ASN A 36 -10.88 -10.05 19.80
N THR A 37 -9.87 -10.58 19.11
CA THR A 37 -9.39 -11.96 19.28
C THR A 37 -7.88 -11.99 19.38
N ALA A 38 -7.33 -12.96 20.12
CA ALA A 38 -5.89 -13.15 20.20
C ALA A 38 -5.32 -13.40 18.80
N GLN A 39 -4.18 -12.78 18.49
CA GLN A 39 -3.49 -12.94 17.22
C GLN A 39 -2.11 -13.53 17.47
N SER A 40 -1.65 -14.40 16.58
CA SER A 40 -0.29 -14.91 16.61
C SER A 40 0.51 -14.40 15.42
N VAL A 41 1.68 -13.84 15.68
CA VAL A 41 2.45 -13.03 14.75
C VAL A 41 3.81 -13.66 14.50
N ALA A 42 4.17 -13.91 13.23
CA ALA A 42 5.55 -14.18 12.84
C ALA A 42 6.18 -12.88 12.30
N PHE A 43 7.40 -12.57 12.73
CA PHE A 43 8.06 -11.30 12.43
C PHE A 43 9.39 -11.52 11.71
N VAL A 44 9.67 -10.72 10.69
CA VAL A 44 10.88 -10.80 9.88
C VAL A 44 11.64 -9.49 9.93
N GLN A 45 12.93 -9.63 10.17
CA GLN A 45 13.88 -8.53 10.13
C GLN A 45 15.12 -8.89 9.31
N LYS A 46 15.83 -7.87 8.84
CA LYS A 46 17.18 -8.04 8.32
C LYS A 46 18.18 -7.76 9.46
N ALA A 47 18.95 -8.76 9.84
CA ALA A 47 19.95 -8.66 10.89
C ALA A 47 21.29 -9.22 10.38
N ALA A 48 22.38 -8.46 10.55
CA ALA A 48 23.72 -8.84 10.08
C ALA A 48 23.77 -9.29 8.61
N GLY A 49 23.01 -8.61 7.73
CA GLY A 49 22.94 -8.92 6.30
C GLY A 49 22.03 -10.08 5.92
N ALA A 50 21.47 -10.82 6.88
CA ALA A 50 20.59 -11.96 6.64
C ALA A 50 19.14 -11.69 7.07
N TRP A 51 18.18 -12.27 6.34
CA TRP A 51 16.78 -12.28 6.72
C TRP A 51 16.54 -13.31 7.82
N ARG A 52 16.03 -12.87 8.97
CA ARG A 52 15.64 -13.74 10.09
C ARG A 52 14.15 -13.65 10.32
N VAL A 53 13.49 -14.80 10.37
CA VAL A 53 12.10 -14.95 10.76
C VAL A 53 12.08 -15.42 12.20
N ASN A 54 11.43 -14.67 13.07
CA ASN A 54 11.11 -15.07 14.43
C ASN A 54 9.70 -15.67 14.46
N GLY A 55 9.56 -16.71 15.27
CA GLY A 55 8.34 -17.50 15.35
C GLY A 55 7.12 -16.78 15.92
N TRP A 56 6.08 -17.55 16.18
CA TRP A 56 4.78 -17.03 16.54
C TRP A 56 4.80 -16.41 17.93
N ARG A 57 4.69 -15.09 18.00
CA ARG A 57 4.35 -14.37 19.21
C ARG A 57 2.85 -14.19 19.30
N GLU A 58 2.25 -14.67 20.37
CA GLU A 58 0.85 -14.41 20.67
C GLU A 58 0.69 -13.02 21.31
N ILE A 59 -0.32 -12.28 20.88
CA ILE A 59 -0.67 -10.94 21.36
C ILE A 59 -2.15 -10.97 21.73
N ALA A 60 -2.47 -10.73 23.00
CA ALA A 60 -3.85 -10.74 23.49
C ALA A 60 -4.66 -9.57 22.89
N PRO A 61 -6.00 -9.65 22.83
CA PRO A 61 -6.84 -8.52 22.45
C PRO A 61 -6.51 -7.26 23.27
N ASP A 62 -6.59 -6.10 22.64
CA ASP A 62 -6.36 -4.77 23.26
C ASP A 62 -5.00 -4.64 23.98
N SER A 63 -3.98 -5.36 23.49
CA SER A 63 -2.63 -5.35 24.07
C SER A 63 -1.55 -5.14 23.01
N CYS A 64 -0.39 -4.64 23.42
CA CYS A 64 0.77 -4.45 22.56
C CYS A 64 1.95 -5.29 23.04
N GLU A 65 2.72 -5.81 22.09
CA GLU A 65 3.89 -6.64 22.34
C GLU A 65 5.09 -6.16 21.53
N THR A 66 6.25 -6.10 22.19
CA THR A 66 7.52 -5.78 21.53
C THR A 66 8.03 -6.98 20.72
N LEU A 67 8.09 -6.84 19.39
CA LEU A 67 8.59 -7.86 18.47
C LEU A 67 10.10 -7.77 18.25
N LEU A 68 10.68 -6.58 18.43
CA LEU A 68 12.11 -6.33 18.35
C LEU A 68 12.53 -5.31 19.39
N ASP A 69 13.51 -5.68 20.21
CA ASP A 69 14.14 -4.79 21.17
C ASP A 69 15.23 -3.94 20.53
N GLY A 70 15.29 -2.67 20.92
CA GLY A 70 16.35 -1.75 20.52
C GLY A 70 16.09 -1.02 19.20
N PRO A 71 17.00 -0.10 18.81
CA PRO A 71 16.77 0.78 17.67
C PRO A 71 16.67 -0.01 16.37
N LEU A 72 15.67 0.33 15.56
CA LEU A 72 15.50 -0.23 14.22
C LEU A 72 16.72 0.07 13.35
N GLN A 73 17.14 -0.93 12.57
CA GLN A 73 18.34 -0.91 11.73
C GLN A 73 18.02 -1.03 10.24
N SER A 74 16.74 -1.14 9.89
CA SER A 74 16.26 -1.35 8.54
C SER A 74 15.00 -0.52 8.30
N ARG A 75 14.79 -0.10 7.05
CA ARG A 75 13.54 0.55 6.62
C ARG A 75 12.38 -0.43 6.52
N PHE A 76 12.67 -1.69 6.19
CA PHE A 76 11.66 -2.69 5.88
C PHE A 76 11.67 -3.83 6.90
N TYR A 77 10.49 -4.11 7.43
CA TYR A 77 10.18 -5.25 8.28
C TYR A 77 9.00 -6.01 7.68
N TYR A 78 8.80 -7.26 8.09
CA TYR A 78 7.68 -8.04 7.57
C TYR A 78 6.96 -8.79 8.69
N LEU A 79 5.65 -8.89 8.56
CA LEU A 79 4.80 -9.52 9.55
C LEU A 79 3.84 -10.50 8.87
N ARG A 80 3.48 -11.56 9.58
CA ARG A 80 2.42 -12.48 9.18
C ARG A 80 1.56 -12.86 10.36
N LEU A 81 0.25 -12.94 10.15
CA LEU A 81 -0.72 -13.49 11.11
C LEU A 81 -0.92 -14.99 10.88
N ARG A 82 -0.96 -15.76 11.96
CA ARG A 82 -1.22 -17.20 11.94
C ARG A 82 -2.69 -17.47 11.69
N ASP A 83 -3.00 -18.50 10.90
CA ASP A 83 -4.36 -18.99 10.65
C ASP A 83 -5.35 -17.92 10.14
N ARG A 84 -4.81 -16.88 9.47
CA ARG A 84 -5.59 -15.81 8.84
C ARG A 84 -5.48 -15.85 7.31
N ASP A 85 -5.19 -17.01 6.71
CA ASP A 85 -4.88 -17.11 5.26
C ASP A 85 -5.92 -16.43 4.35
N GLU A 86 -7.21 -16.56 4.68
CA GLU A 86 -8.29 -15.98 3.87
C GLU A 86 -8.48 -14.47 4.09
N THR A 87 -8.14 -13.96 5.28
CA THR A 87 -8.36 -12.56 5.67
C THR A 87 -7.08 -11.75 5.74
N PHE A 88 -5.90 -12.36 5.62
CA PHE A 88 -4.63 -11.67 5.75
C PHE A 88 -4.26 -10.89 4.48
N LEU A 89 -3.82 -9.65 4.66
CA LEU A 89 -3.37 -8.75 3.61
C LEU A 89 -1.84 -8.83 3.51
N HIS A 90 -1.33 -9.27 2.36
CA HIS A 90 0.10 -9.52 2.15
C HIS A 90 0.66 -8.78 0.92
N THR A 91 1.97 -8.56 0.87
CA THR A 91 2.66 -7.93 -0.28
C THR A 91 3.35 -8.96 -1.20
N SER A 92 2.88 -10.21 -1.20
CA SER A 92 3.39 -11.33 -2.04
C SER A 92 4.86 -11.74 -1.81
N VAL A 93 5.57 -11.08 -0.89
CA VAL A 93 6.90 -11.51 -0.42
C VAL A 93 6.75 -12.75 0.45
N ARG A 94 7.58 -13.76 0.22
CA ARG A 94 7.52 -15.03 0.95
C ARG A 94 8.75 -15.26 1.82
N PHE A 95 8.55 -15.82 3.01
CA PHE A 95 9.61 -16.30 3.89
C PHE A 95 9.33 -17.73 4.35
N CYS A 96 10.39 -18.43 4.76
CA CYS A 96 10.26 -19.77 5.32
C CYS A 96 9.66 -19.71 6.72
N THR A 97 8.44 -20.22 6.90
CA THR A 97 7.70 -20.16 8.16
C THR A 97 7.38 -21.56 8.67
N SER A 98 7.68 -21.84 9.94
CA SER A 98 7.34 -23.10 10.58
C SER A 98 5.92 -23.07 11.17
N ARG A 99 5.30 -24.23 11.32
CA ARG A 99 4.04 -24.40 12.06
C ARG A 99 4.26 -24.50 13.58
N GLN A 100 5.48 -24.78 14.03
CA GLN A 100 5.81 -24.82 15.46
C GLN A 100 5.67 -23.42 16.08
N ASP A 101 5.23 -23.31 17.33
CA ASP A 101 5.01 -22.02 17.99
C ASP A 101 6.30 -21.20 18.06
N GLN A 102 7.36 -21.78 18.60
CA GLN A 102 8.68 -21.17 18.66
C GLN A 102 9.56 -21.71 17.54
N PHE A 103 10.05 -20.82 16.68
CA PHE A 103 11.04 -21.15 15.66
C PHE A 103 11.89 -19.94 15.28
N GLN A 104 13.04 -20.23 14.67
CA GLN A 104 13.79 -19.27 13.90
C GLN A 104 14.22 -19.90 12.58
N THR A 105 13.94 -19.20 11.50
CA THR A 105 14.28 -19.60 10.12
C THR A 105 14.88 -18.42 9.38
N THR A 106 15.46 -18.69 8.21
CA THR A 106 16.13 -17.66 7.41
C THR A 106 15.68 -17.68 5.96
N GLY A 107 15.51 -16.49 5.39
CA GLY A 107 15.26 -16.28 3.97
C GLY A 107 13.97 -16.93 3.44
N SER A 108 13.95 -17.13 2.12
CA SER A 108 12.78 -17.57 1.35
C SER A 108 13.02 -18.84 0.52
N ARG A 109 14.22 -19.42 0.62
CA ARG A 109 14.66 -20.60 -0.15
C ARG A 109 14.84 -21.80 0.77
N ASP A 110 14.77 -22.99 0.19
CA ASP A 110 15.04 -24.26 0.86
C ASP A 110 14.24 -24.49 2.16
N CYS A 111 13.01 -23.95 2.23
CA CYS A 111 12.20 -23.97 3.45
C CYS A 111 11.96 -25.39 3.98
N HIS A 112 11.88 -26.39 3.10
CA HIS A 112 11.75 -27.79 3.49
C HIS A 112 12.92 -28.30 4.34
N GLN A 113 14.16 -27.86 4.05
CA GLN A 113 15.35 -28.22 4.85
C GLN A 113 15.27 -27.59 6.26
N GLN A 114 14.54 -26.48 6.38
CA GLN A 114 14.27 -25.79 7.64
C GLN A 114 12.97 -26.25 8.33
N LYS A 115 12.38 -27.38 7.88
CA LYS A 115 11.07 -27.89 8.37
C LYS A 115 9.93 -26.87 8.29
N ALA A 116 10.02 -25.97 7.30
CA ALA A 116 9.14 -24.83 7.10
C ALA A 116 8.50 -24.86 5.70
N ARG A 117 7.57 -23.93 5.45
CA ARG A 117 6.95 -23.70 4.13
C ARG A 117 7.06 -22.22 3.75
N PRO A 118 7.10 -21.89 2.46
CA PRO A 118 7.07 -20.50 2.04
C PRO A 118 5.65 -19.93 2.24
N LEU A 119 5.50 -18.91 3.08
CA LEU A 119 4.23 -18.22 3.31
C LEU A 119 4.36 -16.73 2.97
N GLU A 120 3.29 -16.09 2.50
CA GLU A 120 3.27 -14.65 2.22
C GLU A 120 3.27 -13.80 3.50
N TYR A 121 3.97 -12.67 3.46
CA TYR A 121 4.06 -11.68 4.54
C TYR A 121 3.60 -10.29 4.05
N ALA A 122 3.17 -9.45 5.00
CA ALA A 122 2.96 -8.02 4.80
C ALA A 122 4.28 -7.27 4.99
N ARG A 123 4.63 -6.37 4.06
CA ARG A 123 5.76 -5.43 4.23
C ARG A 123 5.32 -4.24 5.08
N ILE A 124 6.18 -3.85 6.00
CA ILE A 124 6.06 -2.66 6.83
C ILE A 124 7.24 -1.76 6.47
N ASP A 125 6.94 -0.55 6.00
CA ASP A 125 7.93 0.48 5.72
C ASP A 125 7.92 1.49 6.87
N VAL A 126 8.95 1.45 7.70
CA VAL A 126 9.09 2.36 8.84
C VAL A 126 9.77 3.68 8.46
N GLY A 127 10.22 3.84 7.20
CA GLY A 127 11.02 4.98 6.77
C GLY A 127 12.53 4.80 7.00
N ARG A 128 13.33 5.71 6.42
CA ARG A 128 14.78 5.78 6.66
C ARG A 128 15.04 6.48 8.00
N ASP A 129 16.07 6.04 8.72
CA ASP A 129 16.55 6.63 9.98
C ASP A 129 15.55 6.57 11.17
N THR A 130 14.41 5.90 10.99
CA THR A 130 13.46 5.58 12.06
C THR A 130 14.07 4.60 13.05
N ARG A 131 13.90 4.87 14.35
CA ARG A 131 14.50 4.07 15.44
C ARG A 131 13.50 3.20 16.19
N ASP A 132 12.22 3.43 15.99
CA ASP A 132 11.11 2.75 16.65
C ASP A 132 9.86 2.79 15.76
N ALA A 133 9.00 1.78 15.89
CA ALA A 133 7.75 1.72 15.14
C ALA A 133 6.70 0.91 15.89
N THR A 134 5.46 1.39 15.85
CA THR A 134 4.29 0.66 16.36
C THR A 134 3.32 0.41 15.20
N VAL A 135 2.81 -0.82 15.11
CA VAL A 135 1.82 -1.22 14.10
C VAL A 135 0.59 -1.83 14.76
N ASN A 136 -0.59 -1.49 14.25
CA ASN A 136 -1.84 -2.16 14.63
C ASN A 136 -2.04 -3.42 13.78
N LEU A 137 -2.48 -4.53 14.37
CA LEU A 137 -2.64 -5.78 13.64
C LEU A 137 -3.84 -5.77 12.68
N SER A 138 -4.88 -5.00 13.00
CA SER A 138 -6.08 -4.86 12.16
C SER A 138 -5.76 -4.38 10.74
N GLN A 139 -4.71 -3.57 10.55
CA GLN A 139 -4.30 -3.08 9.24
C GLN A 139 -3.83 -4.20 8.28
N PHE A 140 -3.50 -5.38 8.82
CA PHE A 140 -3.08 -6.55 8.05
C PHE A 140 -4.21 -7.57 7.88
N LEU A 141 -5.42 -7.24 8.33
CA LEU A 141 -6.61 -8.05 8.16
C LEU A 141 -7.58 -7.33 7.23
N LYS A 142 -8.20 -8.09 6.33
CA LYS A 142 -9.46 -7.71 5.71
C LYS A 142 -10.42 -7.42 6.85
N THR A 143 -11.01 -6.24 6.84
CA THR A 143 -11.93 -5.82 7.89
C THR A 143 -13.11 -6.80 7.94
N GLU A 144 -13.22 -7.60 9.01
CA GLU A 144 -14.47 -8.29 9.35
C GLU A 144 -15.54 -7.20 9.51
N MET A 145 -16.58 -7.27 8.69
CA MET A 145 -17.57 -6.24 8.47
C MET A 145 -18.13 -5.65 9.77
N ASN A 146 -17.58 -4.51 10.16
CA ASN A 146 -18.37 -3.38 10.65
C ASN A 146 -17.90 -2.10 9.96
N SER A 147 -17.59 -2.20 8.66
CA SER A 147 -17.39 -1.04 7.81
C SER A 147 -18.67 -0.23 7.85
N THR A 148 -18.58 1.03 8.22
CA THR A 148 -19.44 2.03 7.58
C THR A 148 -19.17 1.88 6.09
N SER A 149 -20.02 1.13 5.38
CA SER A 149 -19.88 0.94 3.95
C SER A 149 -19.87 2.34 3.34
N ARG A 150 -18.70 2.78 2.87
CA ARG A 150 -18.61 4.10 2.29
C ARG A 150 -19.08 3.97 0.85
N ALA A 151 -20.30 4.43 0.61
CA ALA A 151 -20.76 4.66 -0.74
C ALA A 151 -19.80 5.64 -1.43
N ILE A 152 -19.33 5.28 -2.61
CA ILE A 152 -18.37 6.04 -3.40
C ILE A 152 -18.84 6.09 -4.85
N GLN A 153 -18.59 7.23 -5.48
CA GLN A 153 -18.52 7.35 -6.93
C GLN A 153 -17.09 7.69 -7.31
N VAL A 154 -16.50 6.92 -8.21
CA VAL A 154 -15.09 7.07 -8.59
C VAL A 154 -14.90 6.91 -10.10
N ASN A 155 -14.11 7.82 -10.64
CA ASN A 155 -13.65 7.77 -12.02
C ASN A 155 -12.48 6.81 -12.13
N ALA A 156 -12.51 5.91 -13.12
CA ALA A 156 -11.46 4.92 -13.31
C ALA A 156 -11.27 4.56 -14.78
N VAL A 157 -10.15 3.91 -15.07
CA VAL A 157 -9.84 3.31 -16.38
C VAL A 157 -9.89 1.79 -16.23
N PHE A 158 -10.66 1.12 -17.07
CA PHE A 158 -10.74 -0.34 -17.07
C PHE A 158 -9.45 -0.98 -17.60
N GLN A 159 -8.93 -1.98 -16.89
CA GLN A 159 -7.72 -2.70 -17.30
C GLN A 159 -8.02 -4.08 -17.86
N SER A 160 -8.66 -4.94 -17.07
CA SER A 160 -8.98 -6.32 -17.47
C SER A 160 -10.01 -6.96 -16.53
N CYS A 161 -10.68 -8.00 -17.01
CA CYS A 161 -11.40 -8.96 -16.17
C CYS A 161 -10.77 -10.34 -16.34
N LYS A 162 -10.61 -11.08 -15.25
CA LYS A 162 -10.17 -12.49 -15.24
C LYS A 162 -11.17 -13.31 -14.44
N GLN A 163 -11.43 -14.55 -14.86
CA GLN A 163 -12.19 -15.49 -14.03
C GLN A 163 -11.40 -15.77 -12.74
N ASP A 164 -12.12 -15.77 -11.61
CA ASP A 164 -11.59 -16.04 -10.28
C ASP A 164 -12.30 -17.29 -9.74
N GLY A 165 -11.53 -18.33 -9.38
CA GLY A 165 -12.09 -19.58 -8.85
C GLY A 165 -12.89 -20.46 -9.83
N VAL A 166 -13.72 -21.37 -9.27
CA VAL A 166 -14.38 -22.48 -10.00
C VAL A 166 -15.83 -22.17 -10.40
N ARG A 167 -16.44 -21.10 -9.86
CA ARG A 167 -17.89 -20.85 -9.95
C ARG A 167 -18.30 -19.71 -10.89
N GLY A 168 -17.40 -19.24 -11.75
CA GLY A 168 -17.69 -18.17 -12.71
C GLY A 168 -17.63 -16.76 -12.12
N ASP A 169 -17.11 -16.62 -10.90
CA ASP A 169 -16.78 -15.33 -10.31
C ASP A 169 -15.73 -14.64 -11.18
N LYS A 170 -15.80 -13.31 -11.29
CA LYS A 170 -14.86 -12.52 -12.09
C LYS A 170 -14.22 -11.47 -11.22
N ARG A 171 -12.91 -11.31 -11.40
CA ARG A 171 -12.14 -10.21 -10.84
C ARG A 171 -11.81 -9.24 -11.96
N CYS A 172 -12.36 -8.03 -11.88
CA CYS A 172 -12.09 -6.94 -12.79
C CYS A 172 -11.22 -5.89 -12.10
N CYS A 173 -10.17 -5.45 -12.79
CA CYS A 173 -9.23 -4.45 -12.31
C CYS A 173 -9.46 -3.14 -13.06
N PHE A 174 -9.48 -2.04 -12.29
CA PHE A 174 -9.53 -0.67 -12.80
C PHE A 174 -8.44 0.16 -12.13
N VAL A 175 -8.02 1.25 -12.78
CA VAL A 175 -7.09 2.22 -12.22
C VAL A 175 -7.86 3.50 -11.90
N GLY A 176 -7.95 3.83 -10.62
CA GLY A 176 -8.51 5.08 -10.13
C GLY A 176 -7.48 6.22 -10.12
N PRO A 177 -7.76 7.33 -9.43
CA PRO A 177 -6.83 8.47 -9.37
C PRO A 177 -5.49 8.15 -8.71
N SER A 178 -5.49 7.33 -7.64
CA SER A 178 -4.30 7.02 -6.85
C SER A 178 -4.26 5.58 -6.31
N GLN A 179 -5.24 4.76 -6.68
CA GLN A 179 -5.39 3.38 -6.20
C GLN A 179 -5.86 2.48 -7.35
N GLU A 180 -5.46 1.22 -7.32
CA GLU A 180 -6.12 0.18 -8.10
C GLU A 180 -7.48 -0.14 -7.47
N ILE A 181 -8.50 -0.35 -8.28
CA ILE A 181 -9.84 -0.72 -7.84
C ILE A 181 -10.12 -2.14 -8.31
N ILE A 182 -10.42 -3.02 -7.37
CA ILE A 182 -10.75 -4.41 -7.63
C ILE A 182 -12.26 -4.59 -7.47
N VAL A 183 -12.93 -5.01 -8.53
CA VAL A 183 -14.34 -5.42 -8.48
C VAL A 183 -14.40 -6.94 -8.59
N ARG A 184 -14.98 -7.60 -7.58
CA ARG A 184 -15.31 -9.02 -7.63
C ARG A 184 -16.80 -9.18 -7.90
N SER A 185 -17.13 -9.83 -9.01
CA SER A 185 -18.49 -10.25 -9.29
C SER A 185 -18.73 -11.66 -8.75
N ASN A 186 -19.93 -11.90 -8.23
CA ASN A 186 -20.38 -13.20 -7.74
C ASN A 186 -21.81 -13.49 -8.23
N ALA A 187 -22.40 -14.58 -7.73
CA ALA A 187 -23.77 -14.98 -8.10
C ALA A 187 -24.86 -13.91 -7.83
N ASN A 188 -24.59 -12.91 -6.99
CA ASN A 188 -25.53 -11.82 -6.66
C ASN A 188 -25.29 -10.53 -7.48
N THR A 189 -24.26 -10.48 -8.33
CA THR A 189 -24.03 -9.33 -9.22
C THR A 189 -25.09 -9.31 -10.31
N SER A 190 -25.69 -8.14 -10.56
CA SER A 190 -26.77 -8.02 -11.55
C SER A 190 -26.29 -8.36 -12.96
N ALA A 191 -27.16 -8.97 -13.77
CA ALA A 191 -26.84 -9.36 -15.14
C ALA A 191 -26.48 -8.15 -16.03
N ASP A 192 -27.09 -6.97 -15.81
CA ASP A 192 -26.73 -5.73 -16.52
C ASP A 192 -25.29 -5.31 -16.20
N VAL A 193 -24.90 -5.32 -14.94
CA VAL A 193 -23.51 -4.97 -14.53
C VAL A 193 -22.52 -5.97 -15.11
N LEU A 194 -22.81 -7.27 -15.04
CA LEU A 194 -21.96 -8.32 -15.64
C LEU A 194 -21.78 -8.14 -17.14
N SER A 195 -22.88 -7.92 -17.88
CA SER A 195 -22.85 -7.68 -19.33
C SER A 195 -22.03 -6.45 -19.70
N ARG A 196 -22.18 -5.36 -18.93
CA ARG A 196 -21.37 -4.15 -19.12
C ARG A 196 -19.89 -4.42 -18.90
N LEU A 197 -19.52 -5.10 -17.80
CA LEU A 197 -18.13 -5.47 -17.51
C LEU A 197 -17.51 -6.29 -18.64
N ASP A 198 -18.27 -7.23 -19.20
CA ASP A 198 -17.82 -8.10 -20.30
C ASP A 198 -17.62 -7.36 -21.63
N SER A 199 -18.26 -6.21 -21.80
CA SER A 199 -18.13 -5.39 -23.01
C SER A 199 -16.95 -4.41 -22.98
N LEU A 200 -16.32 -4.21 -21.81
CA LEU A 200 -15.25 -3.22 -21.65
C LEU A 200 -13.95 -3.67 -22.34
N LYS A 201 -13.29 -2.72 -22.96
CA LYS A 201 -11.95 -2.89 -23.53
C LYS A 201 -10.94 -2.20 -22.63
N SER A 202 -9.72 -2.75 -22.55
CA SER A 202 -8.64 -2.14 -21.79
C SER A 202 -8.44 -0.68 -22.22
N GLY A 203 -8.27 0.22 -21.26
CA GLY A 203 -8.20 1.67 -21.48
C GLY A 203 -9.55 2.40 -21.47
N THR A 204 -10.70 1.70 -21.45
CA THR A 204 -12.01 2.37 -21.45
C THR A 204 -12.23 3.18 -20.16
N PRO A 205 -12.54 4.50 -20.24
CA PRO A 205 -12.85 5.31 -19.08
C PRO A 205 -14.29 5.05 -18.60
N VAL A 206 -14.43 4.87 -17.29
CA VAL A 206 -15.71 4.56 -16.64
C VAL A 206 -15.89 5.37 -15.35
N ALA A 207 -17.13 5.52 -14.94
CA ALA A 207 -17.51 5.93 -13.60
C ALA A 207 -18.11 4.71 -12.89
N LEU A 208 -17.55 4.37 -11.73
CA LEU A 208 -17.97 3.28 -10.87
C LEU A 208 -18.71 3.86 -9.67
N GLU A 209 -19.83 3.24 -9.32
CA GLU A 209 -20.57 3.53 -8.09
C GLU A 209 -20.66 2.23 -7.28
N GLY A 210 -20.47 2.31 -5.96
CA GLY A 210 -20.51 1.13 -5.13
C GLY A 210 -20.13 1.37 -3.69
N GLU A 211 -19.95 0.27 -2.96
CA GLU A 211 -19.55 0.25 -1.56
C GLU A 211 -18.11 -0.25 -1.44
N VAL A 212 -17.24 0.50 -0.77
CA VAL A 212 -15.88 0.04 -0.46
C VAL A 212 -15.92 -1.09 0.57
N LEU A 213 -15.27 -2.21 0.29
CA LEU A 213 -15.21 -3.38 1.17
C LEU A 213 -13.88 -3.51 1.91
N ASN A 214 -12.76 -3.34 1.19
CA ASN A 214 -11.40 -3.44 1.72
C ASN A 214 -10.64 -2.23 1.19
N ASP A 215 -10.22 -1.30 2.07
CA ASP A 215 -9.48 -0.10 1.67
C ASP A 215 -8.02 -0.20 2.14
N LEU A 216 -7.10 -0.35 1.19
CA LEU A 216 -5.66 -0.40 1.42
C LEU A 216 -5.00 0.80 0.76
N ASN A 217 -3.81 1.18 1.22
CA ASN A 217 -3.10 2.38 0.75
C ASN A 217 -3.09 2.58 -0.77
N THR A 218 -2.85 1.52 -1.56
CA THR A 218 -2.74 1.61 -3.03
C THR A 218 -3.82 0.82 -3.77
N THR A 219 -4.76 0.18 -3.06
CA THR A 219 -5.75 -0.70 -3.67
C THR A 219 -6.99 -0.81 -2.80
N PHE A 220 -8.17 -0.75 -3.38
CA PHE A 220 -9.39 -1.10 -2.64
C PHE A 220 -10.32 -2.02 -3.43
N GLU A 221 -11.13 -2.77 -2.70
CA GLU A 221 -12.18 -3.61 -3.26
C GLU A 221 -13.51 -2.87 -3.25
N LEU A 222 -14.19 -2.90 -4.39
CA LEU A 222 -15.47 -2.23 -4.61
C LEU A 222 -16.56 -3.24 -4.91
N LYS A 223 -17.59 -3.26 -4.08
CA LYS A 223 -18.86 -3.90 -4.41
C LYS A 223 -19.63 -2.97 -5.33
N LEU A 224 -19.52 -3.26 -6.63
CA LEU A 224 -20.07 -2.43 -7.69
C LEU A 224 -21.60 -2.48 -7.70
N THR A 225 -22.25 -1.32 -7.64
CA THR A 225 -23.70 -1.16 -7.75
C THR A 225 -24.11 -0.59 -9.09
N ALA A 226 -23.29 0.29 -9.69
CA ALA A 226 -23.50 0.78 -11.05
C ALA A 226 -22.18 1.05 -11.78
N LEU A 227 -22.22 0.90 -13.11
CA LEU A 227 -21.11 1.19 -14.01
C LEU A 227 -21.61 2.01 -15.19
N LYS A 228 -21.00 3.17 -15.41
CA LYS A 228 -21.32 4.08 -16.51
C LYS A 228 -20.08 4.34 -17.35
N SER A 229 -20.21 4.23 -18.67
CA SER A 229 -19.15 4.67 -19.58
C SER A 229 -18.96 6.18 -19.47
N ARG A 230 -17.71 6.65 -19.55
CA ARG A 230 -17.41 8.08 -19.63
C ARG A 230 -17.12 8.49 -21.07
N PRO A 231 -17.40 9.75 -21.44
CA PRO A 231 -16.99 10.28 -22.74
C PRO A 231 -15.47 10.27 -22.85
N SER A 232 -14.97 10.24 -24.08
CA SER A 232 -13.55 10.45 -24.35
C SER A 232 -13.20 11.93 -24.18
N ASP A 233 -12.45 12.24 -23.13
CA ASP A 233 -11.93 13.57 -22.80
C ASP A 233 -10.43 13.68 -23.15
N ALA A 234 -9.82 14.85 -22.91
CA ALA A 234 -8.40 15.08 -23.20
C ALA A 234 -7.47 14.09 -22.48
N ALA A 235 -7.80 13.71 -21.23
CA ALA A 235 -7.03 12.72 -20.49
C ALA A 235 -7.13 11.33 -21.13
N HIS A 236 -8.31 10.94 -21.61
CA HIS A 236 -8.48 9.68 -22.36
C HIS A 236 -7.77 9.71 -23.72
N GLN A 237 -7.79 10.83 -24.44
CA GLN A 237 -7.04 10.97 -25.70
C GLN A 237 -5.53 10.85 -25.47
N MET A 238 -5.01 11.45 -24.40
CA MET A 238 -3.62 11.31 -23.98
C MET A 238 -3.29 9.86 -23.61
N LEU A 239 -4.18 9.17 -22.89
CA LEU A 239 -4.02 7.74 -22.59
C LEU A 239 -3.92 6.89 -23.86
N ILE A 240 -4.76 7.17 -24.86
CA ILE A 240 -4.74 6.48 -26.15
C ILE A 240 -3.40 6.72 -26.86
N ALA A 241 -2.94 7.97 -26.93
CA ALA A 241 -1.68 8.32 -27.57
C ALA A 241 -0.45 7.71 -26.86
N LEU A 242 -0.52 7.50 -25.54
CA LEU A 242 0.55 6.87 -24.76
C LEU A 242 0.66 5.35 -24.97
N GLN A 243 -0.38 4.67 -25.46
CA GLN A 243 -0.39 3.19 -25.55
C GLN A 243 0.79 2.65 -26.37
N GLY A 244 1.33 1.49 -26.00
CA GLY A 244 2.44 0.83 -26.70
C GLY A 244 3.80 1.07 -26.06
N SER A 245 4.87 0.78 -26.79
CA SER A 245 6.25 0.81 -26.28
C SER A 245 6.93 2.15 -26.50
N TRP A 246 7.85 2.47 -25.59
CA TRP A 246 8.67 3.67 -25.57
C TRP A 246 10.10 3.32 -25.12
N VAL A 247 11.09 3.98 -25.72
CA VAL A 247 12.52 3.81 -25.44
C VAL A 247 13.11 5.14 -25.01
N SER A 248 13.92 5.15 -23.95
CA SER A 248 14.58 6.36 -23.47
C SER A 248 15.62 6.88 -24.46
N ASP A 249 15.61 8.19 -24.72
CA ASP A 249 16.64 8.85 -25.54
C ASP A 249 18.00 8.89 -24.82
N ALA A 250 17.99 8.78 -23.49
CA ALA A 250 19.20 8.85 -22.66
C ALA A 250 19.85 7.47 -22.43
N ASP A 251 19.10 6.38 -22.55
CA ASP A 251 19.57 5.02 -22.37
C ASP A 251 18.72 4.04 -23.18
N GLU A 252 19.32 3.48 -24.24
CA GLU A 252 18.63 2.53 -25.12
C GLU A 252 18.21 1.22 -24.42
N ASN A 253 18.70 0.94 -23.21
CA ASN A 253 18.29 -0.23 -22.44
C ASN A 253 17.07 0.03 -21.55
N ASP A 254 16.70 1.30 -21.36
CA ASP A 254 15.55 1.70 -20.57
C ASP A 254 14.31 1.84 -21.47
N HIS A 255 13.38 0.91 -21.31
CA HIS A 255 12.15 0.86 -22.08
C HIS A 255 10.96 0.72 -21.14
N PHE A 256 9.80 1.13 -21.63
CA PHE A 256 8.56 0.75 -21.00
C PHE A 256 7.46 0.51 -22.02
N THR A 257 6.44 -0.23 -21.60
CA THR A 257 5.22 -0.45 -22.37
C THR A 257 4.02 0.03 -21.57
N VAL A 258 3.19 0.84 -22.22
CA VAL A 258 1.89 1.25 -21.70
C VAL A 258 0.80 0.35 -22.26
N ALA A 259 0.02 -0.24 -21.35
CA ALA A 259 -1.18 -1.00 -21.67
C ALA A 259 -2.32 -0.55 -20.75
N GLY A 260 -3.37 0.05 -21.32
CA GLY A 260 -4.36 0.79 -20.56
C GLY A 260 -3.68 1.85 -19.68
N ALA A 261 -4.08 1.92 -18.42
CA ALA A 261 -3.50 2.81 -17.39
C ALA A 261 -2.38 2.16 -16.56
N THR A 262 -1.61 1.23 -17.16
CA THR A 262 -0.44 0.61 -16.52
C THR A 262 0.80 0.75 -17.37
N ARG A 263 1.95 0.88 -16.71
CA ARG A 263 3.28 0.97 -17.29
C ARG A 263 4.14 -0.18 -16.78
N ALA A 264 4.66 -1.00 -17.70
CA ALA A 264 5.62 -2.05 -17.39
C ALA A 264 7.01 -1.58 -17.83
N ASN A 265 7.91 -1.37 -16.86
CA ASN A 265 9.27 -0.91 -17.10
C ASN A 265 10.22 -2.11 -17.29
N VAL A 266 11.16 -1.97 -18.22
CA VAL A 266 12.13 -2.99 -18.61
C VAL A 266 13.49 -2.31 -18.73
N TYR A 267 14.50 -2.87 -18.07
CA TYR A 267 15.88 -2.42 -18.18
C TYR A 267 16.76 -3.56 -18.68
N ALA A 268 17.47 -3.36 -19.80
CA ALA A 268 18.33 -4.37 -20.42
C ALA A 268 17.63 -5.72 -20.63
N GLY A 269 16.36 -5.68 -21.05
CA GLY A 269 15.52 -6.86 -21.28
C GLY A 269 14.91 -7.50 -20.02
N ILE A 270 15.17 -6.96 -18.83
CA ILE A 270 14.63 -7.46 -17.56
C ILE A 270 13.53 -6.54 -17.05
N ALA A 271 12.35 -7.10 -16.73
CA ALA A 271 11.26 -6.35 -16.12
C ALA A 271 11.67 -5.82 -14.73
N THR A 272 11.54 -4.52 -14.51
CA THR A 272 12.01 -3.84 -13.29
C THR A 272 10.87 -3.43 -12.36
N SER A 273 9.83 -2.79 -12.89
CA SER A 273 8.64 -2.41 -12.12
C SER A 273 7.38 -2.46 -12.97
N ASN A 274 6.25 -2.67 -12.30
CA ASN A 274 4.92 -2.44 -12.87
C ASN A 274 4.25 -1.33 -12.08
N GLU A 275 3.82 -0.32 -12.80
CA GLU A 275 3.24 0.90 -12.26
C GLU A 275 1.84 1.11 -12.81
N PHE A 276 1.05 1.81 -12.02
CA PHE A 276 -0.23 2.37 -12.39
C PHE A 276 -0.02 3.85 -12.66
N PHE A 277 -0.88 4.43 -13.47
CA PHE A 277 -0.90 5.88 -13.59
C PHE A 277 -2.30 6.40 -13.87
N SER A 278 -2.52 7.67 -13.50
CA SER A 278 -3.71 8.44 -13.83
C SER A 278 -3.29 9.73 -14.54
N ILE A 279 -4.18 10.24 -15.39
CA ILE A 279 -3.97 11.49 -16.14
C ILE A 279 -5.06 12.45 -15.72
N GLY A 280 -4.69 13.65 -15.31
CA GLY A 280 -5.65 14.64 -14.84
C GLY A 280 -5.07 16.03 -14.62
N PRO A 281 -5.93 17.01 -14.32
CA PRO A 281 -5.53 18.40 -14.06
C PRO A 281 -4.99 18.60 -12.63
N SER A 282 -4.81 17.54 -11.86
CA SER A 282 -4.27 17.59 -10.51
C SER A 282 -3.28 16.46 -10.31
N CYS A 283 -2.19 16.74 -9.59
CA CYS A 283 -1.21 15.75 -9.20
C CYS A 283 -0.58 16.15 -7.87
N GLN A 284 -0.96 15.43 -6.81
CA GLN A 284 -0.60 15.80 -5.43
C GLN A 284 -0.87 17.30 -5.18
N ASP A 285 0.08 18.00 -4.55
CA ASP A 285 -0.03 19.43 -4.21
C ASP A 285 0.68 20.34 -5.22
N TYR A 286 1.02 19.84 -6.42
CA TYR A 286 1.69 20.64 -7.45
C TYR A 286 0.70 21.50 -8.23
N GLU A 287 1.10 22.75 -8.50
CA GLU A 287 0.40 23.66 -9.40
C GLU A 287 1.05 23.65 -10.78
N PHE A 288 0.24 23.45 -11.83
CA PHE A 288 0.68 23.42 -13.23
C PHE A 288 -0.52 23.67 -14.15
N ASP A 289 -0.24 24.06 -15.39
CA ASP A 289 -1.26 24.20 -16.44
C ASP A 289 -1.36 22.90 -17.26
N GLY A 290 -2.58 22.50 -17.62
CA GLY A 290 -2.83 21.36 -18.49
C GLY A 290 -3.08 20.05 -17.75
N LEU A 291 -2.43 18.97 -18.18
CA LEU A 291 -2.61 17.62 -17.63
C LEU A 291 -1.27 17.06 -17.16
N ALA A 292 -1.29 16.42 -16.00
CA ALA A 292 -0.17 15.67 -15.47
C ALA A 292 -0.49 14.17 -15.41
N LEU A 293 0.57 13.37 -15.49
CA LEU A 293 0.56 11.95 -15.23
C LEU A 293 1.01 11.73 -13.78
N TYR A 294 0.14 11.16 -12.95
CA TYR A 294 0.49 10.66 -11.63
C TYR A 294 0.79 9.16 -11.73
N SER A 295 2.00 8.73 -11.38
CA SER A 295 2.40 7.32 -11.43
C SER A 295 2.74 6.78 -10.05
N TRP A 296 2.28 5.57 -9.74
CA TRP A 296 2.56 4.89 -8.47
C TRP A 296 2.70 3.38 -8.68
N ASN A 297 3.28 2.68 -7.72
CA ASN A 297 3.29 1.22 -7.69
C ASN A 297 2.54 0.71 -6.44
N LYS A 298 2.28 -0.59 -6.36
CA LYS A 298 1.65 -1.22 -5.19
C LYS A 298 2.59 -1.36 -3.99
N ASP A 299 3.88 -1.14 -4.22
CA ASP A 299 4.94 -1.45 -3.28
C ASP A 299 5.43 -0.24 -2.48
N GLU A 300 5.10 0.96 -2.91
CA GLU A 300 5.62 2.20 -2.36
C GLU A 300 4.46 3.08 -1.89
N SER A 301 4.67 3.75 -0.76
CA SER A 301 3.79 4.82 -0.32
C SER A 301 4.08 6.07 -1.14
N GLY A 302 3.15 6.42 -2.02
CA GLY A 302 3.21 7.63 -2.84
C GLY A 302 3.45 7.34 -4.32
N GLY A 303 3.83 8.39 -5.04
CA GLY A 303 4.01 8.34 -6.48
C GLY A 303 4.70 9.58 -7.01
N LEU A 304 4.93 9.58 -8.32
CA LEU A 304 5.66 10.62 -9.04
C LEU A 304 4.71 11.36 -9.98
N CYS A 305 4.84 12.68 -9.99
CA CYS A 305 4.08 13.57 -10.87
C CYS A 305 4.91 14.02 -12.05
N TYR A 306 4.36 13.87 -13.25
CA TYR A 306 4.99 14.28 -14.50
C TYR A 306 4.08 15.22 -15.27
N LEU A 307 4.60 16.37 -15.68
CA LEU A 307 3.98 17.17 -16.73
C LEU A 307 4.26 16.52 -18.09
N VAL A 308 3.25 16.41 -18.94
CA VAL A 308 3.41 15.93 -20.32
C VAL A 308 3.72 17.13 -21.20
N GLU A 309 5.02 17.40 -21.42
CA GLU A 309 5.48 18.55 -22.21
C GLU A 309 5.26 18.33 -23.72
N GLU A 310 5.44 17.09 -24.19
CA GLU A 310 5.27 16.71 -25.59
C GLU A 310 4.72 15.28 -25.66
N LEU A 311 3.72 15.06 -26.51
CA LEU A 311 3.22 13.73 -26.86
C LEU A 311 2.77 13.74 -28.33
N THR A 312 3.56 13.10 -29.19
CA THR A 312 3.26 12.87 -30.60
C THR A 312 3.18 11.36 -30.88
N GLU A 313 3.06 10.98 -32.15
CA GLU A 313 3.05 9.58 -32.56
C GLU A 313 4.36 8.84 -32.18
N ASP A 314 5.49 9.53 -32.33
CA ASP A 314 6.84 9.00 -32.25
C ASP A 314 7.66 9.55 -31.07
N ARG A 315 7.16 10.55 -30.33
CA ARG A 315 7.91 11.25 -29.28
C ARG A 315 7.09 11.53 -28.03
N LEU A 316 7.74 11.38 -26.88
CA LEU A 316 7.18 11.67 -25.57
C LEU A 316 8.22 12.40 -24.73
N VAL A 317 7.84 13.54 -24.15
CA VAL A 317 8.65 14.28 -23.18
C VAL A 317 7.86 14.44 -21.88
N LEU A 318 8.41 13.90 -20.80
CA LEU A 318 7.86 13.96 -19.45
C LEU A 318 8.78 14.79 -18.56
N GLN A 319 8.23 15.79 -17.87
CA GLN A 319 8.98 16.58 -16.90
C GLN A 319 8.55 16.24 -15.48
N PHE A 320 9.50 15.89 -14.61
CA PHE A 320 9.21 15.73 -13.19
C PHE A 320 8.76 17.05 -12.58
N LEU A 321 7.54 17.12 -12.03
CA LEU A 321 7.07 18.34 -11.34
C LEU A 321 7.91 18.69 -10.11
N SER A 322 8.52 17.69 -9.46
CA SER A 322 9.35 17.89 -8.28
C SER A 322 10.70 18.55 -8.54
N SER A 323 11.26 18.38 -9.74
CA SER A 323 12.64 18.79 -10.06
C SER A 323 12.78 19.61 -11.34
N GLY A 324 11.75 19.68 -12.17
CA GLY A 324 11.80 20.31 -13.50
C GLY A 324 12.65 19.54 -14.51
N ARG A 325 13.22 18.38 -14.15
CA ARG A 325 14.02 17.57 -15.07
C ARG A 325 13.12 16.86 -16.08
N SER A 326 13.44 16.98 -17.36
CA SER A 326 12.73 16.28 -18.44
C SER A 326 13.36 14.92 -18.77
N LEU A 327 12.52 14.00 -19.22
CA LEU A 327 12.82 12.69 -19.75
C LEU A 327 12.23 12.62 -21.16
N ALA A 328 13.03 12.25 -22.15
CA ALA A 328 12.59 12.14 -23.54
C ALA A 328 12.63 10.68 -23.99
N PHE A 329 11.62 10.28 -24.75
CA PHE A 329 11.44 8.94 -25.25
C PHE A 329 10.96 8.96 -26.70
N HIS A 330 11.33 7.91 -27.44
CA HIS A 330 10.85 7.64 -28.79
C HIS A 330 10.18 6.27 -28.90
N ARG A 331 9.41 6.07 -29.96
CA ARG A 331 8.87 4.73 -30.31
C ARG A 331 10.00 3.85 -30.88
N PRO A 332 10.09 2.56 -30.50
CA PRO A 332 11.08 1.63 -31.04
C PRO A 332 10.87 1.28 -32.53
#